data_AF-A0A9Y6JAU9-F1
#
_entry.id   AF-A0A9Y6JAU9-F1
#
_cell.length_a   1.000
_cell.length_b   1.000
_cell.length_c   1.000
_cell.angle_alpha   90.00
_cell.angle_beta   90.00
_cell.angle_gamma   90.00
#
_symmetry.space_group_name_H-M   'P 1'
#
loop_
_entity.id
_entity.type
_entity.pdbx_description
1 polymer ?
#
loop_
_entity_poly.entity_id
_entity_poly.type
_entity_poly.pdbx_seq_one_letter_code
_entity_poly.pdbx_strand_id
1 'polypeptide(L)'
;MPVNASAVSTVFFLLLVCHVLTNDQHDVLEQEVSQMRRRLSLQSTAELQSCLLSSADVGCGMFQCLSNSSCEIRGLDHICLTLLHNAGQYDLQGKAFVKDTLRCLALGLRQRFSCISRRCSAIKEMVCVLQRECYTKHQLCLALRDHMDTVENLVQFHLMFPPGPYVELTNFLLKCGEEVKTWVGRRLREQCERYWGSLCSSLAGNCPLCQSDTLDQSASPPTSAPWPIAAGGPLQQQTEAKPEDGLSHIDDATEPDSVVSEKSSVTLLQTDGN
;
A
#
# COMPACT_ATOMS: atom_id res chain seq x y z
N MET A 1 13.43 -21.62 56.60
CA MET A 1 13.90 -21.47 55.20
C MET A 1 13.34 -20.15 54.68
N PRO A 2 14.18 -19.19 54.24
CA PRO A 2 13.67 -17.90 53.76
C PRO A 2 13.09 -18.10 52.36
N VAL A 3 11.78 -17.87 52.23
CA VAL A 3 11.12 -17.78 50.92
C VAL A 3 11.69 -16.56 50.22
N ASN A 4 12.31 -16.78 49.06
CA ASN A 4 12.99 -15.75 48.30
C ASN A 4 11.96 -14.72 47.80
N ALA A 5 11.85 -13.57 48.48
CA ALA A 5 10.83 -12.54 48.23
C ALA A 5 10.85 -12.03 46.77
N SER A 6 12.02 -12.10 46.12
CA SER A 6 12.17 -11.79 44.69
C SER A 6 11.42 -12.79 43.80
N ALA A 7 11.48 -14.08 44.11
CA ALA A 7 10.78 -15.13 43.34
C ALA A 7 9.25 -15.02 43.50
N VAL A 8 8.79 -14.68 44.70
CA VAL A 8 7.35 -14.46 44.97
C VAL A 8 6.83 -13.25 44.20
N SER A 9 7.61 -12.16 44.15
CA SER A 9 7.26 -10.97 43.37
C SER A 9 7.20 -11.26 41.88
N THR A 10 8.18 -11.98 41.30
CA THR A 10 8.16 -12.35 39.88
C THR A 10 6.98 -13.25 39.53
N VAL A 11 6.62 -14.20 40.39
CA VAL A 11 5.46 -15.07 40.16
C VAL A 11 4.16 -14.28 40.21
N PHE A 12 4.04 -13.33 41.15
CA PHE A 12 2.86 -12.47 41.24
C PHE A 12 2.71 -11.56 40.01
N PHE A 13 3.81 -10.98 39.53
CA PHE A 13 3.82 -10.20 38.28
C PHE A 13 3.45 -11.06 37.06
N LEU A 14 3.98 -12.28 36.95
CA LEU A 14 3.64 -13.20 35.87
C LEU A 14 2.15 -13.60 35.92
N LEU A 15 1.60 -13.85 37.11
CA LEU A 15 0.19 -14.16 37.29
C LEU A 15 -0.72 -12.98 36.95
N LEU A 16 -0.33 -11.75 37.31
CA LEU A 16 -1.04 -10.52 36.93
C LEU A 16 -1.03 -10.30 35.42
N VAL A 17 0.12 -10.47 34.76
CA VAL A 17 0.23 -10.38 33.30
C VAL A 17 -0.60 -11.46 32.62
N CYS A 18 -0.56 -12.71 33.10
CA CYS A 18 -1.42 -13.78 32.60
C CYS A 18 -2.91 -13.45 32.76
N HIS A 19 -3.34 -12.95 33.93
CA HIS A 19 -4.74 -12.58 34.17
C HIS A 19 -5.22 -11.46 33.24
N VAL A 20 -4.39 -10.44 33.01
CA VAL A 20 -4.70 -9.34 32.07
C VAL A 20 -4.80 -9.85 30.64
N LEU A 21 -3.86 -10.70 30.19
CA LEU A 21 -3.88 -11.30 28.85
C LEU A 21 -5.10 -12.21 28.64
N THR A 22 -5.51 -12.98 29.66
CA THR A 22 -6.68 -13.88 29.56
C THR A 22 -8.01 -13.14 29.52
N ASN A 23 -8.14 -12.00 30.21
CA ASN A 23 -9.34 -11.17 30.14
C ASN A 23 -9.49 -10.49 28.77
N ASP A 24 -8.40 -9.95 28.23
CA ASP A 24 -8.37 -9.31 26.90
C ASP A 24 -8.76 -10.31 25.79
N GLN A 25 -8.30 -11.56 25.90
CA GLN A 25 -8.63 -12.62 24.94
C GLN A 25 -10.11 -13.06 25.01
N HIS A 26 -10.75 -12.97 26.17
CA HIS A 26 -12.18 -13.27 26.34
C HIS A 26 -13.05 -12.14 25.79
N ASP A 27 -12.67 -10.88 26.04
CA ASP A 27 -13.34 -9.69 25.48
C ASP A 27 -13.20 -9.62 23.96
N VAL A 28 -12.03 -9.94 23.39
CA VAL A 28 -11.81 -9.99 21.93
C VAL A 28 -12.66 -11.08 21.28
N LEU A 29 -12.79 -12.25 21.92
CA LEU A 29 -13.63 -13.34 21.42
C LEU A 29 -15.12 -13.00 21.51
N GLU A 30 -15.58 -12.42 22.62
CA GLU A 30 -16.96 -11.91 22.77
C GLU A 30 -17.26 -10.78 21.78
N GLN A 31 -16.30 -9.89 21.50
CA GLN A 31 -16.43 -8.79 20.55
C GLN A 31 -16.44 -9.29 19.09
N GLU A 32 -15.63 -10.28 18.74
CA GLU A 32 -15.69 -10.95 17.42
C GLU A 32 -17.01 -11.70 17.23
N VAL A 33 -17.47 -12.43 18.24
CA VAL A 33 -18.77 -13.12 18.23
C VAL A 33 -19.93 -12.12 18.16
N SER A 34 -19.81 -10.99 18.86
CA SER A 34 -20.79 -9.90 18.81
C SER A 34 -20.79 -9.18 17.46
N GLN A 35 -19.62 -8.92 16.86
CA GLN A 35 -19.51 -8.37 15.51
C GLN A 35 -20.05 -9.35 14.45
N MET A 36 -19.83 -10.65 14.62
CA MET A 36 -20.43 -11.68 13.76
C MET A 36 -21.97 -11.71 13.85
N ARG A 37 -22.53 -11.32 15.01
CA ARG A 37 -23.98 -11.19 15.22
C ARG A 37 -24.54 -9.82 14.83
N ARG A 38 -23.71 -8.78 14.63
CA ARG A 38 -24.18 -7.46 14.16
C ARG A 38 -24.80 -7.56 12.78
N ARG A 39 -25.89 -6.82 12.59
CA ARG A 39 -26.62 -6.74 11.33
C ARG A 39 -27.00 -5.30 11.05
N LEU A 40 -26.98 -4.92 9.78
CA LEU A 40 -27.58 -3.66 9.35
C LEU A 40 -29.10 -3.68 9.62
N SER A 41 -29.60 -2.55 10.12
CA SER A 41 -31.04 -2.28 10.13
C SER A 41 -31.56 -2.21 8.69
N LEU A 42 -32.87 -2.40 8.48
CA LEU A 42 -33.46 -2.27 7.15
C LEU A 42 -33.23 -0.87 6.57
N GLN A 43 -33.40 0.16 7.41
CA GLN A 43 -33.14 1.55 7.04
C GLN A 43 -31.68 1.77 6.63
N SER A 44 -30.73 1.35 7.46
CA SER A 44 -29.29 1.50 7.16
C SER A 44 -28.89 0.71 5.90
N THR A 45 -29.53 -0.43 5.65
CA THR A 45 -29.32 -1.19 4.40
C THR A 45 -29.81 -0.40 3.18
N ALA A 46 -30.99 0.21 3.26
CA ALA A 46 -31.56 1.01 2.17
C ALA A 46 -30.75 2.29 1.90
N GLU A 47 -30.31 2.99 2.96
CA GLU A 47 -29.44 4.17 2.84
C GLU A 47 -28.10 3.81 2.19
N LEU A 48 -27.48 2.71 2.63
CA LEU A 48 -26.23 2.23 2.06
C LEU A 48 -26.41 1.81 0.59
N GLN A 49 -27.48 1.08 0.28
CA GLN A 49 -27.80 0.71 -1.10
C GLN A 49 -28.04 1.95 -1.97
N SER A 50 -28.76 2.95 -1.46
CA SER A 50 -29.01 4.21 -2.18
C SER A 50 -27.69 4.94 -2.46
N CYS A 51 -26.80 5.05 -1.48
CA CYS A 51 -25.47 5.65 -1.64
C CYS A 51 -24.64 4.93 -2.70
N LEU A 52 -24.64 3.59 -2.69
CA LEU A 52 -23.90 2.78 -3.66
C LEU A 52 -24.48 2.87 -5.09
N LEU A 53 -25.79 3.05 -5.22
CA LEU A 53 -26.45 3.20 -6.53
C LEU A 53 -26.27 4.61 -7.11
N SER A 54 -26.24 5.65 -6.27
CA SER A 54 -26.10 7.05 -6.71
C SER A 54 -24.65 7.47 -6.93
N SER A 55 -23.70 6.76 -6.32
CA SER A 55 -22.27 7.05 -6.46
C SER A 55 -21.75 6.67 -7.85
N ALA A 56 -20.86 7.50 -8.38
CA ALA A 56 -20.16 7.24 -9.63
C ALA A 56 -19.23 6.02 -9.55
N ASP A 57 -18.98 5.38 -10.70
CA ASP A 57 -18.03 4.27 -10.86
C ASP A 57 -16.57 4.71 -10.84
N VAL A 58 -16.34 6.02 -10.91
CA VAL A 58 -15.03 6.64 -10.96
C VAL A 58 -14.82 7.51 -9.72
N GLY A 59 -13.58 7.53 -9.21
CA GLY A 59 -13.24 8.22 -7.97
C GLY A 59 -13.53 7.38 -6.72
N CYS A 60 -13.47 8.02 -5.55
CA CYS A 60 -13.52 7.33 -4.25
C CYS A 60 -14.85 7.44 -3.49
N GLY A 61 -15.81 8.22 -3.99
CA GLY A 61 -17.08 8.49 -3.29
C GLY A 61 -17.88 7.23 -2.97
N MET A 62 -17.91 6.26 -3.89
CA MET A 62 -18.56 4.95 -3.70
C MET A 62 -18.07 4.22 -2.45
N PHE A 63 -16.78 4.31 -2.14
CA PHE A 63 -16.17 3.62 -0.99
C PHE A 63 -16.48 4.31 0.33
N GLN A 64 -16.73 5.62 0.31
CA GLN A 64 -17.12 6.39 1.49
C GLN A 64 -18.49 5.94 2.02
N CYS A 65 -19.37 5.38 1.17
CA CYS A 65 -20.63 4.79 1.61
C CYS A 65 -20.44 3.74 2.72
N LEU A 66 -19.35 2.98 2.69
CA LEU A 66 -19.05 1.93 3.68
C LEU A 66 -18.45 2.48 4.98
N SER A 67 -17.77 3.62 4.90
CA SER A 67 -17.02 4.22 6.01
C SER A 67 -17.89 4.61 7.21
N ASN A 68 -19.14 5.03 6.95
CA ASN A 68 -20.12 5.44 7.96
C ASN A 68 -21.19 4.38 8.24
N SER A 69 -20.92 3.12 7.86
CA SER A 69 -21.85 2.02 8.13
C SER A 69 -21.66 1.49 9.57
N SER A 70 -22.75 1.01 10.18
CA SER A 70 -22.71 0.34 11.49
C SER A 70 -21.93 -0.98 11.50
N CYS A 71 -21.51 -1.47 10.32
CA CYS A 71 -20.63 -2.62 10.17
C CYS A 71 -19.14 -2.28 10.22
N GLU A 72 -18.75 -1.00 10.38
CA GLU A 72 -17.37 -0.55 10.55
C GLU A 72 -16.43 -1.01 9.41
N ILE A 73 -16.94 -1.01 8.18
CA ILE A 73 -16.17 -1.42 7.00
C ILE A 73 -15.36 -0.22 6.51
N ARG A 74 -14.20 -0.01 7.12
CA ARG A 74 -13.35 1.18 6.90
C ARG A 74 -12.16 0.87 5.99
N GLY A 75 -11.66 1.89 5.30
CA GLY A 75 -10.35 1.85 4.65
C GLY A 75 -10.36 1.70 3.13
N LEU A 76 -11.47 1.29 2.50
CA LEU A 76 -11.54 1.24 1.03
C LEU A 76 -11.45 2.63 0.39
N ASP A 77 -12.05 3.63 1.02
CA ASP A 77 -11.97 5.04 0.62
C ASP A 77 -10.53 5.54 0.68
N HIS A 78 -9.83 5.24 1.78
CA HIS A 78 -8.45 5.60 1.97
C HIS A 78 -7.50 4.86 1.00
N ILE A 79 -7.73 3.55 0.76
CA ILE A 79 -7.01 2.78 -0.25
C ILE A 79 -7.20 3.41 -1.63
N CYS A 80 -8.43 3.78 -1.99
CA CYS A 80 -8.73 4.43 -3.25
C CYS A 80 -7.97 5.75 -3.41
N LEU A 81 -8.00 6.61 -2.39
CA LEU A 81 -7.28 7.89 -2.40
C LEU A 81 -5.76 7.66 -2.54
N THR A 82 -5.21 6.67 -1.84
CA THR A 82 -3.79 6.32 -1.92
C THR A 82 -3.41 5.83 -3.32
N LEU A 83 -4.22 4.95 -3.92
CA LEU A 83 -4.00 4.45 -5.27
C LEU A 83 -4.07 5.58 -6.31
N LEU A 84 -5.05 6.49 -6.19
CA LEU A 84 -5.16 7.64 -7.08
C LEU A 84 -4.00 8.63 -6.91
N HIS A 85 -3.54 8.85 -5.68
CA HIS A 85 -2.36 9.68 -5.41
C HIS A 85 -1.12 9.12 -6.11
N ASN A 86 -0.85 7.83 -5.95
CA ASN A 86 0.30 7.18 -6.57
C ASN A 86 0.17 7.09 -8.09
N ALA A 87 -1.05 6.96 -8.62
CA ALA A 87 -1.31 6.98 -10.06
C ALA A 87 -0.83 8.27 -10.74
N GLY A 88 -0.67 9.38 -10.00
CA GLY A 88 -0.08 10.61 -10.53
C GLY A 88 1.34 10.41 -11.07
N GLN A 89 2.11 9.48 -10.47
CA GLN A 89 3.50 9.18 -10.81
C GLN A 89 3.64 7.97 -11.76
N TYR A 90 2.55 7.27 -12.04
CA TYR A 90 2.58 6.10 -12.92
C TYR A 90 2.56 6.50 -14.39
N ASP A 91 3.11 5.62 -15.22
CA ASP A 91 2.94 5.71 -16.67
C ASP A 91 1.47 5.48 -17.08
N LEU A 92 1.19 5.52 -18.39
CA LEU A 92 -0.17 5.31 -18.90
C LEU A 92 -0.73 3.93 -18.54
N GLN A 93 0.13 2.92 -18.43
CA GLN A 93 -0.26 1.55 -18.10
C GLN A 93 -0.64 1.44 -16.62
N GLY A 94 0.18 1.97 -15.70
CA GLY A 94 -0.10 2.00 -14.27
C GLY A 94 -1.34 2.85 -13.94
N LYS A 95 -1.57 3.96 -14.66
CA LYS A 95 -2.82 4.74 -14.54
C LYS A 95 -4.04 3.95 -14.96
N ALA A 96 -3.97 3.20 -16.07
CA ALA A 96 -5.05 2.33 -16.51
C ALA A 96 -5.33 1.22 -15.48
N PHE A 97 -4.27 0.62 -14.92
CA PHE A 97 -4.37 -0.38 -13.86
C PHE A 97 -5.18 0.12 -12.66
N VAL A 98 -4.82 1.29 -12.11
CA VAL A 98 -5.52 1.86 -10.94
C VAL A 98 -6.98 2.13 -11.27
N LYS A 99 -7.23 2.77 -12.42
CA LYS A 99 -8.60 3.08 -12.89
C LYS A 99 -9.45 1.81 -12.99
N ASP A 100 -8.95 0.77 -13.65
CA ASP A 100 -9.72 -0.44 -13.92
C ASP A 100 -9.95 -1.26 -12.63
N THR A 101 -8.96 -1.30 -11.73
CA THR A 101 -9.10 -1.92 -10.40
C THR A 101 -10.19 -1.23 -9.58
N LEU A 102 -10.14 0.10 -9.47
CA LEU A 102 -11.12 0.87 -8.70
C LEU A 102 -12.53 0.75 -9.30
N ARG A 103 -12.63 0.77 -10.63
CA ARG A 103 -13.90 0.54 -11.34
C ARG A 103 -14.45 -0.85 -11.07
N CYS A 104 -13.60 -1.89 -11.06
CA CYS A 104 -14.01 -3.25 -10.71
C CYS A 104 -14.59 -3.32 -9.29
N LEU A 105 -13.92 -2.71 -8.31
CA LEU A 105 -14.40 -2.66 -6.93
C LEU A 105 -15.74 -1.92 -6.82
N ALA A 106 -15.88 -0.76 -7.46
CA ALA A 106 -17.11 0.02 -7.43
C ALA A 106 -18.29 -0.77 -8.03
N LEU A 107 -18.11 -1.32 -9.23
CA LEU A 107 -19.14 -2.12 -9.90
C LEU A 107 -19.50 -3.37 -9.11
N GLY A 108 -18.51 -4.09 -8.59
CA GLY A 108 -18.72 -5.29 -7.80
C GLY A 108 -19.46 -5.01 -6.49
N LEU A 109 -19.14 -3.91 -5.81
CA LEU A 109 -19.85 -3.49 -4.60
C LEU A 109 -21.32 -3.22 -4.91
N ARG A 110 -21.59 -2.44 -5.97
CA ARG A 110 -22.98 -2.14 -6.36
C ARG A 110 -23.78 -3.40 -6.67
N GLN A 111 -23.20 -4.29 -7.47
CA GLN A 111 -23.87 -5.51 -7.91
C GLN A 111 -24.15 -6.46 -6.74
N ARG A 112 -23.16 -6.71 -5.90
CA ARG A 112 -23.24 -7.75 -4.86
C ARG A 112 -23.96 -7.30 -3.61
N PHE A 113 -23.93 -6.00 -3.29
CA PHE A 113 -24.60 -5.48 -2.11
C PHE A 113 -26.13 -5.64 -2.18
N SER A 114 -26.72 -5.61 -3.38
CA SER A 114 -28.16 -5.76 -3.58
C SER A 114 -28.75 -7.08 -3.05
N CYS A 115 -27.93 -8.15 -3.03
CA CYS A 115 -28.38 -9.51 -2.71
C CYS A 115 -27.64 -10.11 -1.49
N ILE A 116 -26.75 -9.35 -0.85
CA ILE A 116 -25.96 -9.86 0.29
C ILE A 116 -26.80 -9.90 1.57
N SER A 117 -26.47 -10.84 2.45
CA SER A 117 -27.03 -10.86 3.80
C SER A 117 -26.69 -9.57 4.56
N ARG A 118 -27.65 -9.02 5.31
CA ARG A 118 -27.45 -7.85 6.20
C ARG A 118 -26.50 -8.11 7.38
N ARG A 119 -25.98 -9.33 7.55
CA ARG A 119 -24.99 -9.63 8.59
C ARG A 119 -23.69 -8.92 8.27
N CYS A 120 -23.13 -8.18 9.23
CA CYS A 120 -21.89 -7.44 9.01
C CYS A 120 -20.73 -8.35 8.62
N SER A 121 -20.66 -9.57 9.16
CA SER A 121 -19.69 -10.59 8.74
C SER A 121 -19.80 -10.95 7.26
N ALA A 122 -21.01 -11.12 6.73
CA ALA A 122 -21.22 -11.42 5.31
C ALA A 122 -20.82 -10.25 4.41
N ILE A 123 -21.09 -9.01 4.83
CA ILE A 123 -20.71 -7.80 4.07
C ILE A 123 -19.20 -7.60 4.10
N LYS A 124 -18.55 -7.74 5.27
CA LYS A 124 -17.09 -7.68 5.41
C LYS A 124 -16.40 -8.73 4.54
N GLU A 125 -16.87 -9.98 4.58
CA GLU A 125 -16.33 -11.06 3.75
C GLU A 125 -16.52 -10.77 2.26
N MET A 126 -17.70 -10.30 1.86
CA MET A 126 -17.96 -9.91 0.48
C MET A 126 -16.96 -8.83 -0.01
N VAL A 127 -16.70 -7.81 0.81
CA VAL A 127 -15.72 -6.77 0.48
C VAL A 127 -14.31 -7.34 0.30
N CYS A 128 -13.87 -8.23 1.19
CA CYS A 128 -12.53 -8.83 1.12
C CYS A 128 -12.39 -9.75 -0.10
N VAL A 129 -13.40 -10.57 -0.39
CA VAL A 129 -13.47 -11.40 -1.60
C VAL A 129 -13.39 -10.52 -2.85
N LEU A 130 -14.19 -9.46 -2.92
CA LEU A 130 -14.20 -8.55 -4.05
C LEU A 130 -12.85 -7.85 -4.25
N GLN A 131 -12.19 -7.43 -3.17
CA GLN A 131 -10.83 -6.88 -3.23
C GLN A 131 -9.86 -7.86 -3.90
N ARG A 132 -9.80 -9.11 -3.41
CA ARG A 132 -8.92 -10.14 -3.98
C ARG A 132 -9.21 -10.40 -5.46
N GLU A 133 -10.48 -10.50 -5.84
CA GLU A 133 -10.89 -10.74 -7.21
C GLU A 133 -10.46 -9.59 -8.14
N CYS A 134 -10.73 -8.34 -7.75
CA CYS A 134 -10.38 -7.19 -8.58
C CYS A 134 -8.85 -6.99 -8.65
N TYR A 135 -8.13 -7.16 -7.55
CA TYR A 135 -6.67 -7.09 -7.55
C TYR A 135 -6.02 -8.16 -8.43
N THR A 136 -6.55 -9.38 -8.40
CA THR A 136 -6.10 -10.48 -9.27
C THR A 136 -6.43 -10.17 -10.73
N LYS A 137 -7.69 -9.86 -11.02
CA LYS A 137 -8.21 -9.62 -12.37
C LYS A 137 -7.44 -8.50 -13.08
N HIS A 138 -7.08 -7.46 -12.34
CA HIS A 138 -6.39 -6.32 -12.90
C HIS A 138 -4.86 -6.37 -12.71
N GLN A 139 -4.30 -7.45 -12.16
CA GLN A 139 -2.84 -7.65 -12.05
C GLN A 139 -2.12 -6.60 -11.18
N LEU A 140 -2.66 -6.32 -9.98
CA LEU A 140 -2.05 -5.37 -9.03
C LEU A 140 -0.58 -5.68 -8.72
N CYS A 141 -0.21 -6.96 -8.69
CA CYS A 141 1.16 -7.37 -8.45
C CYS A 141 2.15 -6.84 -9.51
N LEU A 142 1.76 -6.87 -10.79
CA LEU A 142 2.61 -6.37 -11.88
C LEU A 142 2.71 -4.85 -11.82
N ALA A 143 1.57 -4.17 -11.66
CA ALA A 143 1.54 -2.72 -11.57
C ALA A 143 2.33 -2.18 -10.38
N LEU A 144 2.28 -2.87 -9.23
CA LEU A 144 3.11 -2.49 -8.09
C LEU A 144 4.59 -2.72 -8.39
N ARG A 145 4.96 -3.90 -8.87
CA ARG A 145 6.36 -4.27 -9.16
C ARG A 145 7.03 -3.26 -10.09
N ASP A 146 6.35 -2.88 -11.16
CA ASP A 146 6.90 -1.99 -12.18
C ASP A 146 7.00 -0.52 -11.69
N HIS A 147 6.48 -0.21 -10.50
CA HIS A 147 6.43 1.13 -9.91
C HIS A 147 6.84 1.19 -8.43
N MET A 148 7.54 0.19 -7.89
CA MET A 148 7.85 0.09 -6.45
C MET A 148 8.58 1.31 -5.89
N ASP A 149 9.38 1.99 -6.71
CA ASP A 149 10.15 3.18 -6.32
C ASP A 149 9.32 4.46 -6.26
N THR A 150 8.13 4.48 -6.89
CA THR A 150 7.23 5.65 -6.91
C THR A 150 5.99 5.47 -6.03
N VAL A 151 5.74 4.24 -5.56
CA VAL A 151 4.60 3.94 -4.70
C VAL A 151 4.88 4.39 -3.27
N GLU A 152 4.38 5.57 -2.92
CA GLU A 152 4.39 6.02 -1.53
C GLU A 152 3.13 5.58 -0.79
N ASN A 153 3.30 5.20 0.48
CA ASN A 153 2.19 5.04 1.43
C ASN A 153 1.11 4.00 1.03
N LEU A 154 1.36 3.11 0.06
CA LEU A 154 0.43 2.01 -0.25
C LEU A 154 0.33 1.00 0.89
N VAL A 155 1.42 0.85 1.64
CA VAL A 155 1.52 -0.02 2.82
C VAL A 155 1.78 0.85 4.04
N GLN A 156 0.77 1.00 4.90
CA GLN A 156 0.81 1.78 6.13
C GLN A 156 0.48 0.91 7.35
N PHE A 157 1.46 0.79 8.26
CA PHE A 157 1.35 -0.08 9.42
C PHE A 157 0.19 0.26 10.36
N HIS A 158 -0.03 1.56 10.62
CA HIS A 158 -1.09 2.02 11.53
C HIS A 158 -2.51 1.73 11.02
N LEU A 159 -2.69 1.48 9.73
CA LEU A 159 -3.98 1.13 9.13
C LEU A 159 -4.27 -0.39 9.16
N MET A 160 -3.34 -1.20 9.66
CA MET A 160 -3.55 -2.65 9.81
C MET A 160 -4.42 -3.01 11.02
N PHE A 161 -4.72 -2.05 11.89
CA PHE A 161 -5.46 -2.27 13.13
C PHE A 161 -6.65 -1.29 13.25
N PRO A 162 -7.90 -1.78 13.33
CA PRO A 162 -8.31 -3.20 13.32
C PRO A 162 -8.26 -3.83 11.91
N PRO A 163 -8.29 -5.17 11.79
CA PRO A 163 -8.30 -5.86 10.50
C PRO A 163 -9.47 -5.44 9.61
N GLY A 164 -9.20 -5.37 8.30
CA GLY A 164 -10.19 -4.96 7.31
C GLY A 164 -9.57 -4.84 5.91
N PRO A 165 -10.17 -4.03 5.03
CA PRO A 165 -9.72 -3.84 3.66
C PRO A 165 -8.22 -3.56 3.47
N TYR A 166 -7.59 -2.85 4.41
CA TYR A 166 -6.17 -2.51 4.34
C TYR A 166 -5.26 -3.72 4.64
N VAL A 167 -5.68 -4.56 5.59
CA VAL A 167 -5.03 -5.85 5.87
C VAL A 167 -5.21 -6.79 4.67
N GLU A 168 -6.39 -6.80 4.04
CA GLU A 168 -6.64 -7.60 2.85
C GLU A 168 -5.70 -7.20 1.68
N LEU A 169 -5.56 -5.89 1.43
CA LEU A 169 -4.60 -5.37 0.46
C LEU A 169 -3.17 -5.83 0.79
N THR A 170 -2.73 -5.63 2.03
CA THR A 170 -1.37 -5.99 2.45
C THR A 170 -1.11 -7.49 2.29
N ASN A 171 -2.05 -8.33 2.71
CA ASN A 171 -1.98 -9.78 2.56
C ASN A 171 -1.98 -10.22 1.09
N PHE A 172 -2.69 -9.50 0.22
CA PHE A 172 -2.64 -9.73 -1.22
C PHE A 172 -1.24 -9.41 -1.77
N LEU A 173 -0.67 -8.25 -1.41
CA LEU A 173 0.65 -7.82 -1.87
C LEU A 173 1.77 -8.78 -1.43
N LEU A 174 1.68 -9.33 -0.22
CA LEU A 174 2.61 -10.35 0.29
C LEU A 174 2.62 -11.65 -0.53
N LYS A 175 1.63 -11.87 -1.41
CA LYS A 175 1.53 -13.04 -2.31
C LYS A 175 1.98 -12.74 -3.75
N CYS A 176 2.40 -11.52 -4.06
CA CYS A 176 2.71 -11.08 -5.43
C CYS A 176 4.03 -11.60 -6.00
N GLY A 177 4.90 -12.20 -5.18
CA GLY A 177 6.25 -12.64 -5.54
C GLY A 177 7.29 -12.14 -4.54
N GLU A 178 8.51 -12.67 -4.58
CA GLU A 178 9.50 -12.42 -3.53
C GLU A 178 9.98 -10.97 -3.48
N GLU A 179 10.12 -10.31 -4.64
CA GLU A 179 10.51 -8.91 -4.73
C GLU A 179 9.50 -7.98 -4.04
N VAL A 180 8.22 -8.09 -4.42
CA VAL A 180 7.13 -7.31 -3.81
C VAL A 180 6.97 -7.66 -2.34
N LYS A 181 7.01 -8.95 -1.99
CA LYS A 181 6.91 -9.41 -0.59
C LYS A 181 8.03 -8.83 0.28
N THR A 182 9.26 -8.80 -0.22
CA THR A 182 10.41 -8.23 0.49
C THR A 182 10.25 -6.72 0.67
N TRP A 183 9.80 -6.00 -0.37
CA TRP A 183 9.52 -4.56 -0.28
C TRP A 183 8.41 -4.23 0.72
N VAL A 184 7.29 -4.97 0.68
CA VAL A 184 6.19 -4.82 1.65
C VAL A 184 6.69 -5.11 3.07
N GLY A 185 7.45 -6.20 3.26
CA GLY A 185 8.00 -6.61 4.55
C GLY A 185 9.00 -5.60 5.12
N ARG A 186 9.83 -4.97 4.28
CA ARG A 186 10.71 -3.87 4.68
C ARG A 186 9.90 -2.66 5.13
N ARG A 187 8.88 -2.27 4.36
CA ARG A 187 8.03 -1.09 4.66
C ARG A 187 7.24 -1.26 5.97
N LEU A 188 6.50 -2.36 6.07
CA LEU A 188 6.48 -3.26 7.23
C LEU A 188 7.23 -2.79 8.48
N ARG A 189 8.46 -3.30 8.54
CA ARG A 189 9.40 -3.14 9.62
C ARG A 189 9.71 -1.69 9.92
N GLU A 190 10.04 -0.89 8.90
CA GLU A 190 10.40 0.52 9.07
C GLU A 190 9.30 1.32 9.77
N GLN A 191 8.04 1.11 9.35
CA GLN A 191 6.89 1.78 9.96
C GLN A 191 6.66 1.26 11.39
N CYS A 192 6.75 -0.05 11.60
CA CYS A 192 6.61 -0.65 12.92
C CYS A 192 7.68 -0.15 13.91
N GLU A 193 8.95 -0.05 13.50
CA GLU A 193 10.02 0.52 14.32
C GLU A 193 9.78 2.00 14.63
N ARG A 194 9.26 2.77 13.66
CA ARG A 194 8.90 4.17 13.87
C ARG A 194 7.76 4.37 14.86
N TYR A 195 6.74 3.51 14.82
CA TYR A 195 5.57 3.63 15.69
C TYR A 195 5.79 2.99 17.07
N TRP A 196 6.47 1.84 17.14
CA TRP A 196 6.55 0.99 18.33
C TRP A 196 7.99 0.84 18.88
N GLY A 197 9.00 1.38 18.21
CA GLY A 197 10.40 1.33 18.66
C GLY A 197 10.91 -0.10 18.82
N SER A 198 11.59 -0.37 19.94
CA SER A 198 12.19 -1.67 20.25
C SER A 198 11.19 -2.80 20.43
N LEU A 199 9.91 -2.50 20.66
CA LEU A 199 8.85 -3.52 20.69
C LEU A 199 8.71 -4.17 19.30
N CYS A 200 8.93 -3.43 18.23
CA CYS A 200 8.86 -3.97 16.87
C CYS A 200 9.86 -5.13 16.67
N SER A 201 11.11 -4.95 17.12
CA SER A 201 12.15 -5.99 17.01
C SER A 201 11.80 -7.24 17.82
N SER A 202 11.11 -7.08 18.95
CA SER A 202 10.65 -8.19 19.79
C SER A 202 9.53 -9.00 19.12
N LEU A 203 8.64 -8.34 18.36
CA LEU A 203 7.64 -9.04 17.53
C LEU A 203 8.25 -9.65 16.27
N ALA A 204 9.25 -9.00 15.68
CA ALA A 204 9.93 -9.44 14.46
C ALA A 204 10.75 -10.72 14.65
N GLY A 205 11.27 -10.97 15.87
CA GLY A 205 12.03 -12.19 16.20
C GLY A 205 11.28 -13.49 15.92
N ASN A 206 9.95 -13.46 15.85
CA ASN A 206 9.09 -14.60 15.54
C ASN A 206 8.55 -14.60 14.09
N CYS A 207 8.99 -13.68 13.24
CA CYS A 207 8.43 -13.49 11.89
C CYS A 207 9.44 -13.92 10.81
N PRO A 208 9.17 -15.00 10.04
CA PRO A 208 10.06 -15.49 8.98
C PRO A 208 10.35 -14.48 7.87
N LEU A 209 9.42 -13.55 7.59
CA LEU A 209 9.61 -12.46 6.62
C LEU A 209 10.71 -11.46 7.03
N CYS A 210 11.24 -11.55 8.25
CA CYS A 210 12.17 -10.57 8.77
C CYS A 210 13.65 -10.95 8.68
N GLN A 211 13.97 -12.17 8.26
CA GLN A 211 15.32 -12.71 8.34
C GLN A 211 16.17 -12.49 7.08
N SER A 212 15.70 -11.71 6.10
CA SER A 212 16.35 -11.65 4.78
C SER A 212 17.67 -10.87 4.72
N ASP A 213 18.15 -10.25 5.80
CA ASP A 213 19.33 -9.35 5.74
C ASP A 213 20.59 -9.87 6.47
N THR A 214 20.74 -11.18 6.75
CA THR A 214 21.94 -11.71 7.49
C THR A 214 22.78 -12.75 6.78
N LEU A 215 22.75 -12.80 5.45
CA LEU A 215 23.62 -13.69 4.67
C LEU A 215 24.23 -12.95 3.49
N ASP A 216 25.02 -11.90 3.75
CA ASP A 216 26.07 -11.41 2.84
C ASP A 216 26.90 -10.30 3.53
N GLN A 217 27.65 -10.67 4.56
CA GLN A 217 28.83 -9.93 5.04
C GLN A 217 29.54 -10.70 6.16
N SER A 218 30.23 -11.79 5.80
CA SER A 218 31.32 -12.32 6.64
C SER A 218 32.26 -13.19 5.81
N ALA A 219 33.14 -12.53 5.05
CA ALA A 219 34.43 -13.10 4.68
C ALA A 219 35.40 -11.96 4.35
N SER A 220 35.90 -11.28 5.36
CA SER A 220 37.17 -10.56 5.26
C SER A 220 38.32 -11.55 5.51
N PRO A 221 39.30 -11.69 4.61
CA PRO A 221 40.55 -12.36 4.95
C PRO A 221 41.49 -11.39 5.69
N PRO A 222 42.35 -11.88 6.59
CA PRO A 222 43.18 -11.04 7.44
C PRO A 222 44.38 -10.44 6.69
N THR A 223 44.69 -9.20 7.05
CA THR A 223 45.88 -8.44 6.69
C THR A 223 47.16 -9.09 7.24
N SER A 224 48.17 -9.28 6.39
CA SER A 224 49.57 -9.42 6.82
C SER A 224 50.48 -8.52 5.98
N ALA A 225 51.34 -7.79 6.68
CA ALA A 225 52.23 -6.72 6.24
C ALA A 225 53.45 -7.19 5.39
N PRO A 226 54.27 -6.27 4.82
CA PRO A 226 54.96 -6.46 3.52
C PRO A 226 56.51 -6.41 3.52
N TRP A 227 57.11 -6.68 2.33
CA TRP A 227 58.46 -6.32 1.75
C TRP A 227 59.41 -7.51 1.41
N PRO A 228 60.51 -7.33 0.62
CA PRO A 228 60.65 -6.77 -0.75
C PRO A 228 61.59 -7.63 -1.66
N ILE A 229 61.83 -7.25 -2.94
CA ILE A 229 63.13 -7.25 -3.69
C ILE A 229 62.97 -7.31 -5.24
N ALA A 230 63.35 -6.20 -5.87
CA ALA A 230 64.19 -5.93 -7.07
C ALA A 230 64.04 -6.56 -8.48
N ALA A 231 64.25 -5.64 -9.44
CA ALA A 231 64.82 -5.72 -10.80
C ALA A 231 63.89 -6.19 -11.95
N GLY A 232 63.70 -5.48 -13.06
CA GLY A 232 64.31 -4.25 -13.59
C GLY A 232 63.50 -3.67 -14.76
N GLY A 233 63.79 -2.42 -15.15
CA GLY A 233 63.21 -1.73 -16.32
C GLY A 233 63.81 -2.20 -17.67
N PRO A 234 63.57 -1.52 -18.82
CA PRO A 234 63.55 -0.06 -18.93
C PRO A 234 62.40 0.59 -19.74
N LEU A 235 62.28 1.90 -19.49
CA LEU A 235 61.79 3.03 -20.29
C LEU A 235 61.31 2.79 -21.74
N GLN A 236 60.14 3.38 -22.06
CA GLN A 236 60.06 4.39 -23.13
C GLN A 236 58.94 5.40 -22.89
N GLN A 237 59.20 6.63 -23.32
CA GLN A 237 58.60 7.91 -22.98
C GLN A 237 58.11 8.60 -24.26
N GLN A 238 56.99 9.34 -24.22
CA GLN A 238 56.72 10.65 -24.87
C GLN A 238 55.19 10.96 -24.87
N THR A 239 54.69 12.04 -24.23
CA THR A 239 54.59 13.47 -24.65
C THR A 239 53.45 13.68 -25.67
N GLU A 240 52.27 14.24 -25.38
CA GLU A 240 51.82 15.62 -25.05
C GLU A 240 51.71 16.62 -26.24
N ALA A 241 50.50 17.19 -26.44
CA ALA A 241 50.07 18.51 -26.99
C ALA A 241 48.68 18.36 -27.70
N LYS A 242 47.52 18.90 -27.27
CA LYS A 242 46.95 20.29 -27.11
C LYS A 242 46.69 21.04 -28.45
N PRO A 243 45.80 22.07 -28.51
CA PRO A 243 44.45 22.05 -29.15
C PRO A 243 44.30 23.10 -30.28
N GLU A 244 43.15 23.18 -30.95
CA GLU A 244 42.79 24.35 -31.77
C GLU A 244 41.35 24.83 -31.57
N ASP A 245 41.25 26.16 -31.51
CA ASP A 245 40.09 27.05 -31.41
C ASP A 245 39.21 27.04 -32.66
N GLY A 246 37.96 27.51 -32.52
CA GLY A 246 37.10 27.84 -33.66
C GLY A 246 35.72 28.38 -33.29
N LEU A 247 35.65 29.65 -32.93
CA LEU A 247 34.44 30.45 -32.73
C LEU A 247 33.90 30.97 -34.08
N SER A 248 32.59 30.84 -34.34
CA SER A 248 31.85 31.86 -35.11
C SER A 248 30.36 31.87 -34.75
N HIS A 249 29.85 33.08 -34.62
CA HIS A 249 28.51 33.50 -34.22
C HIS A 249 27.94 34.32 -35.37
N ILE A 250 26.72 34.03 -35.84
CA ILE A 250 25.88 34.97 -36.60
C ILE A 250 24.41 34.70 -36.21
N ASP A 251 23.78 35.71 -35.61
CA ASP A 251 22.33 35.86 -35.43
C ASP A 251 21.65 36.19 -36.77
N ASP A 252 20.40 35.77 -36.98
CA ASP A 252 19.31 36.74 -37.21
C ASP A 252 17.90 36.14 -37.02
N ALA A 253 17.00 37.00 -36.58
CA ALA A 253 15.63 36.75 -36.15
C ALA A 253 14.64 36.53 -37.30
N THR A 254 13.49 35.87 -37.04
CA THR A 254 12.14 36.22 -37.55
C THR A 254 11.06 35.35 -36.89
N GLU A 255 10.16 35.98 -36.14
CA GLU A 255 8.73 35.63 -35.96
C GLU A 255 7.94 36.92 -36.29
N PRO A 256 6.59 36.97 -36.41
CA PRO A 256 5.57 35.92 -36.34
C PRO A 256 4.48 36.06 -37.45
N ASP A 257 3.56 35.08 -37.56
CA ASP A 257 2.14 35.22 -38.00
C ASP A 257 1.58 33.83 -38.39
N SER A 258 0.28 33.51 -38.39
CA SER A 258 -0.87 33.78 -37.54
C SER A 258 -2.03 32.90 -38.11
N VAL A 259 -2.90 32.41 -37.23
CA VAL A 259 -4.34 32.09 -37.43
C VAL A 259 -4.80 31.25 -38.64
N VAL A 260 -5.34 30.05 -38.37
CA VAL A 260 -6.68 29.65 -38.85
C VAL A 260 -7.42 28.93 -37.72
N SER A 261 -8.48 29.56 -37.22
CA SER A 261 -9.47 29.00 -36.30
C SER A 261 -10.77 28.88 -37.08
N GLU A 262 -11.21 27.66 -37.37
CA GLU A 262 -12.47 27.41 -38.05
C GLU A 262 -13.60 27.30 -37.03
N LYS A 263 -14.52 28.26 -37.12
CA LYS A 263 -15.74 28.39 -36.32
C LYS A 263 -16.84 27.55 -36.97
N SER A 264 -17.43 26.62 -36.22
CA SER A 264 -18.74 26.05 -36.57
C SER A 264 -19.74 26.32 -35.45
N SER A 265 -20.68 27.21 -35.76
CA SER A 265 -21.97 27.42 -35.09
C SER A 265 -23.03 26.81 -36.02
N VAL A 266 -24.09 26.12 -35.59
CA VAL A 266 -25.31 26.60 -34.91
C VAL A 266 -26.20 25.35 -34.69
N THR A 267 -27.00 25.29 -33.61
CA THR A 267 -28.48 25.15 -33.65
C THR A 267 -29.02 24.80 -32.26
N LEU A 268 -29.53 25.81 -31.56
CA LEU A 268 -30.52 25.68 -30.50
C LEU A 268 -31.88 25.49 -31.17
N LEU A 269 -32.48 24.31 -31.02
CA LEU A 269 -33.90 24.11 -31.31
C LEU A 269 -34.70 24.24 -30.03
N GLN A 270 -35.48 25.31 -30.04
CA GLN A 270 -36.60 25.62 -29.18
C GLN A 270 -37.76 24.66 -29.51
N THR A 271 -38.38 24.07 -28.50
CA THR A 271 -39.67 23.39 -28.62
C THR A 271 -40.63 23.97 -27.60
N ASP A 272 -41.60 24.73 -28.09
CA ASP A 272 -42.82 25.11 -27.39
C ASP A 272 -43.85 23.97 -27.43
N GLY A 273 -44.63 23.84 -26.34
CA GLY A 273 -46.05 23.47 -26.39
C GLY A 273 -46.43 22.03 -26.04
N ASN A 274 -46.85 21.79 -24.79
CA ASN A 274 -48.27 21.66 -24.40
C ASN A 274 -48.44 21.66 -22.87
#